data_AF-A0A521FM88-F1
#
_entry.id   AF-A0A521FM88-F1
#
_cell.length_a   1.000
_cell.length_b   1.000
_cell.length_c   1.000
_cell.angle_alpha   90.00
_cell.angle_beta   90.00
_cell.angle_gamma   90.00
#
_symmetry.space_group_name_H-M   'P 1'
#
loop_
_entity.id
_entity.type
_entity.pdbx_description
1 polymer ?
#
loop_
_entity_poly.entity_id
_entity_poly.type
_entity_poly.pdbx_seq_one_letter_code
_entity_poly.pdbx_strand_id
1 'polypeptide(L)' 'MSQDEGPSPQPAGGPDEGGDPACWLARVCPACGRLADEDPPTRCAACGAELTAD' A
#
# COMPACT_ATOMS: atom_id res chain seq x y z
N MET A 1 -18.40 41.51 -21.27
CA MET A 1 -17.66 40.41 -21.91
C MET A 1 -16.26 40.37 -21.32
N SER A 2 -15.72 39.15 -21.15
CA SER A 2 -14.39 38.76 -20.63
C SER A 2 -14.35 38.28 -19.18
N GLN A 3 -14.88 37.07 -18.97
CA GLN A 3 -14.39 36.16 -17.94
C GLN A 3 -13.14 35.48 -18.51
N ASP A 4 -11.97 35.80 -17.97
CA ASP A 4 -10.73 35.07 -18.24
C ASP A 4 -10.66 33.90 -17.26
N GLU A 5 -11.36 32.81 -17.61
CA GLU A 5 -11.25 31.54 -16.90
C GLU A 5 -10.22 30.70 -17.66
N GLY A 6 -8.95 30.93 -17.37
CA GLY A 6 -7.87 30.07 -17.87
C GLY A 6 -8.08 28.63 -17.38
N PRO A 7 -7.78 27.60 -18.20
CA PRO A 7 -7.97 26.22 -17.78
C PRO A 7 -7.08 25.91 -16.57
N SER A 8 -7.70 25.74 -15.41
CA SER A 8 -7.03 25.18 -14.23
C SER A 8 -6.47 23.81 -14.61
N PRO A 9 -5.18 23.51 -14.40
CA PRO A 9 -4.64 22.20 -14.72
C PRO A 9 -5.35 21.19 -13.82
N GLN A 10 -6.26 20.43 -14.43
CA GLN A 10 -6.85 19.26 -13.77
C GLN A 10 -5.67 18.33 -13.47
N PRO A 11 -5.45 17.91 -12.21
CA PRO A 11 -4.46 16.88 -11.95
C PRO A 11 -4.86 15.69 -12.82
N ALA A 12 -3.94 15.26 -13.68
CA ALA A 12 -4.16 14.10 -14.54
C ALA A 12 -4.53 12.93 -13.63
N GLY A 13 -5.82 12.61 -13.61
CA GLY A 13 -6.38 11.50 -12.88
C GLY A 13 -5.80 10.22 -13.46
N GLY A 14 -4.88 9.64 -12.71
CA GLY A 14 -4.34 8.32 -12.93
C GLY A 14 -3.03 8.14 -12.18
N PRO A 15 -2.97 8.31 -10.84
CA PRO A 15 -2.04 7.46 -10.13
C PRO A 15 -2.40 6.02 -10.52
N ASP A 16 -1.41 5.24 -10.95
CA ASP A 16 -1.42 3.77 -10.94
C ASP A 16 -2.55 3.26 -10.07
N GLU A 17 -3.57 2.61 -10.65
CA GLU A 17 -4.77 2.08 -10.00
C GLU A 17 -4.52 1.86 -8.51
N GLY A 18 -4.71 2.93 -7.74
CA GLY A 18 -4.27 3.01 -6.36
C GLY A 18 -5.35 2.39 -5.53
N GLY A 19 -5.63 1.11 -5.78
CA GLY A 19 -6.45 0.31 -4.91
C GLY A 19 -5.80 0.36 -3.54
N ASP A 20 -6.57 0.72 -2.51
CA ASP A 20 -6.10 0.65 -1.13
C ASP A 20 -5.54 -0.75 -0.91
N PRO A 21 -4.21 -0.94 -0.86
CA PRO A 21 -3.73 -2.28 -0.87
C PRO A 21 -3.67 -2.66 0.59
N ALA A 22 -4.49 -3.63 0.96
CA ALA A 22 -4.23 -4.53 2.07
C ALA A 22 -2.81 -5.18 2.04
N CYS A 23 -1.84 -4.68 1.26
CA CYS A 23 -0.41 -4.96 1.31
C CYS A 23 0.18 -4.83 2.72
N TRP A 24 -0.33 -3.95 3.59
CA TRP A 24 0.13 -3.95 4.98
C TRP A 24 -0.44 -5.12 5.78
N LEU A 25 -1.66 -5.59 5.49
CA LEU A 25 -2.22 -6.80 6.10
C LEU A 25 -1.46 -8.05 5.66
N ALA A 26 -1.04 -8.14 4.40
CA ALA A 26 -0.15 -9.21 3.92
C ALA A 26 1.19 -9.25 4.66
N ARG A 27 1.61 -8.15 5.29
CA ARG A 27 2.80 -8.06 6.15
C ARG A 27 2.54 -8.35 7.62
N VAL A 28 1.29 -8.47 8.05
CA VAL A 28 0.95 -8.80 9.44
C VAL A 28 1.07 -10.31 9.64
N CYS A 29 1.88 -10.71 10.62
CA CYS A 29 2.01 -12.11 10.98
C CYS A 29 0.70 -12.65 11.57
N PRO A 30 0.10 -13.71 10.99
CA PRO A 30 -1.14 -14.28 11.53
C PRO A 30 -0.92 -14.97 12.88
N ALA A 31 0.31 -15.35 13.23
CA ALA A 31 0.63 -16.01 14.49
C ALA A 31 0.75 -15.05 15.68
N CYS A 32 1.25 -13.83 15.47
CA CYS A 32 1.56 -12.89 16.57
C CYS A 32 1.09 -11.45 16.36
N GLY A 33 0.53 -11.12 15.19
CA GLY A 33 0.00 -9.81 14.85
C GLY A 33 1.06 -8.72 14.59
N ARG A 34 2.35 -9.07 14.57
CA ARG A 34 3.43 -8.12 14.27
C ARG A 34 3.57 -7.90 12.77
N LEU A 35 3.87 -6.65 12.39
CA LEU A 35 4.26 -6.30 11.03
C LEU A 35 5.69 -6.80 10.77
N ALA A 36 5.92 -7.39 9.60
CA ALA A 36 7.27 -7.67 9.13
C ALA A 36 7.97 -6.38 8.66
N ASP A 37 9.25 -6.24 9.05
CA ASP A 37 10.11 -5.12 8.64
C ASP A 37 10.70 -5.33 7.22
N GLU A 38 10.81 -6.58 6.76
CA GLU A 38 11.35 -6.95 5.45
C GLU A 38 10.24 -7.21 4.41
N ASP A 39 10.47 -6.80 3.16
CA ASP A 39 9.55 -7.01 2.03
C ASP A 39 10.33 -7.56 0.82
N PRO A 40 9.97 -8.72 0.25
CA PRO A 40 8.84 -9.58 0.62
C PRO A 40 9.09 -10.34 1.94
N PRO A 41 8.11 -10.36 2.87
CA PRO A 41 8.29 -11.05 4.13
C PRO A 41 8.26 -12.56 3.92
N THR A 42 9.36 -13.26 4.23
CA THR A 42 9.39 -14.73 4.22
C THR A 42 9.20 -15.31 5.62
N ARG A 43 9.66 -14.58 6.66
CA ARG A 43 9.53 -14.96 8.07
C ARG A 43 9.30 -13.75 8.97
N CYS A 44 8.63 -13.97 10.10
CA CYS A 44 8.43 -12.94 11.11
C CYS A 44 9.68 -12.78 11.98
N ALA A 45 10.27 -11.59 12.03
CA ALA A 45 11.41 -11.27 12.89
C ALA A 45 11.10 -11.37 14.40
N ALA A 46 9.82 -11.32 14.79
CA ALA A 46 9.42 -11.36 16.20
C ALA A 46 9.27 -12.79 16.76
N CYS A 47 8.66 -13.71 16.00
CA CYS A 47 8.35 -15.06 16.46
C CYS A 47 8.95 -16.18 15.60
N GLY A 48 9.50 -15.87 14.42
CA GLY A 48 10.09 -16.83 13.49
C GLY A 48 9.10 -17.61 12.61
N ALA A 49 7.80 -17.33 12.69
CA ALA A 49 6.79 -17.98 11.84
C ALA A 49 6.95 -17.60 10.36
N GLU A 50 6.64 -18.53 9.46
CA GLU A 50 6.66 -18.30 8.01
C GLU A 50 5.49 -17.42 7.59
N LEU A 51 5.76 -16.40 6.76
CA LEU A 51 4.78 -15.46 6.25
C LEU A 51 4.50 -15.83 4.79
N THR A 52 3.67 -16.83 4.57
CA THR A 52 3.22 -17.20 3.22
C THR A 52 2.17 -16.19 2.78
N ALA A 53 2.46 -15.42 1.73
CA ALA A 53 1.46 -14.64 1.01
C ALA A 53 0.56 -15.63 0.25
N ASP A 54 -0.56 -16.01 0.86
CA ASP A 54 -1.65 -16.71 0.17
C ASP A 54 -2.47 -15.70 -0.67
#